data_AF-A0A2M7ZK51-F1
#
_entry.id   AF-A0A2M7ZK51-F1
#
_cell.length_a   1.000
_cell.length_b   1.000
_cell.length_c   1.000
_cell.angle_alpha   90.00
_cell.angle_beta   90.00
_cell.angle_gamma   90.00
#
_symmetry.space_group_name_H-M   'P 1'
#
loop_
_entity.id
_entity.type
_entity.pdbx_description
1 polymer ?
#
loop_
_entity_poly.entity_id
_entity_poly.type
_entity_poly.pdbx_seq_one_letter_code
_entity_poly.pdbx_strand_id
1 'polypeptide(L)'
;DAAECIGCGACVAACKNSSAMLFVGAKVSQFALLPQGQPERYKRVQAMVKVMDENLFGSCTNTYACEAECPKGISVLNIARMNRDYFMANLKTGTDE
;
A
#
# COMPACT_ATOMS: atom_id res chain seq x y z
N ASP A 1 -9.08 10.29 1.20
CA ASP A 1 -7.70 10.30 0.71
C ASP A 1 -7.39 9.12 -0.22
N ALA A 2 -7.46 7.85 0.19
CA ALA A 2 -6.97 6.71 -0.60
C ALA A 2 -7.53 6.63 -2.04
N ALA A 3 -8.83 6.87 -2.21
CA ALA A 3 -9.51 6.85 -3.51
C ALA A 3 -9.12 8.03 -4.44
N GLU A 4 -8.50 9.09 -3.92
CA GLU A 4 -8.05 10.24 -4.70
C GLU A 4 -6.74 9.95 -5.45
N CYS A 5 -6.13 8.77 -5.26
CA CYS A 5 -4.91 8.37 -5.95
C CYS A 5 -5.09 8.30 -7.47
N ILE A 6 -4.54 9.29 -8.16
CA ILE A 6 -4.56 9.44 -9.63
C ILE A 6 -3.47 8.63 -10.37
N GLY A 7 -2.67 7.83 -9.65
CA GLY A 7 -1.67 6.97 -10.28
C GLY A 7 -0.44 7.68 -10.86
N CYS A 8 -0.13 8.90 -10.40
CA CYS A 8 0.95 9.73 -10.96
C CYS A 8 2.39 9.26 -10.63
N GLY A 9 2.59 8.39 -9.63
CA GLY A 9 3.92 7.90 -9.25
C GLY A 9 4.82 8.90 -8.51
N ALA A 10 4.37 10.14 -8.24
CA ALA A 10 5.17 11.16 -7.53
C ALA A 10 5.75 10.66 -6.20
N CYS A 11 4.94 9.94 -5.42
CA CYS A 11 5.36 9.33 -4.15
C CYS A 11 6.52 8.32 -4.27
N VAL A 12 6.61 7.61 -5.41
CA VAL A 12 7.67 6.65 -5.70
C VAL A 12 8.95 7.39 -6.10
N ALA A 13 8.81 8.38 -6.99
CA ALA A 13 9.92 9.20 -7.46
C ALA A 13 10.57 10.03 -6.33
N ALA A 14 9.78 10.52 -5.38
CA ALA A 14 10.26 11.28 -4.23
C ALA A 14 10.96 10.42 -3.16
N CYS A 15 10.70 9.11 -3.14
CA CYS A 15 11.28 8.23 -2.13
C CYS A 15 12.75 7.95 -2.45
N LYS A 16 13.67 8.22 -1.50
CA LYS A 16 15.10 7.89 -1.64
C LYS A 16 15.38 6.40 -1.94
N ASN A 17 14.45 5.53 -1.53
CA ASN A 17 14.54 4.08 -1.74
C ASN A 17 13.74 3.64 -2.98
N SER A 18 13.13 4.55 -3.73
CA SER A 18 12.16 4.24 -4.78
C SER A 18 11.06 3.30 -4.28
N SER A 19 10.58 3.53 -3.06
CA SER A 19 9.56 2.67 -2.43
C SER A 19 8.18 2.98 -2.97
N ALA A 20 7.44 1.95 -3.39
CA ALA A 20 6.05 2.07 -3.84
C ALA A 20 5.02 1.96 -2.70
N MET A 21 5.45 1.93 -1.45
CA MET A 21 4.58 1.64 -0.29
C MET A 21 3.38 2.58 -0.16
N LEU A 22 3.53 3.89 -0.42
CA LEU A 22 2.38 4.82 -0.38
C LEU A 22 1.40 4.56 -1.52
N PHE A 23 1.93 4.33 -2.74
CA PHE A 23 1.11 4.02 -3.91
C PHE A 23 0.29 2.75 -3.70
N VAL A 24 0.96 1.67 -3.31
CA VAL A 24 0.33 0.37 -3.05
C VAL A 24 -0.65 0.50 -1.89
N GLY A 25 -0.23 1.13 -0.79
CA GLY A 25 -1.07 1.31 0.39
C GLY A 25 -2.35 2.11 0.10
N ALA A 26 -2.27 3.14 -0.75
CA ALA A 26 -3.44 3.88 -1.21
C ALA A 26 -4.39 3.01 -2.04
N LYS A 27 -3.87 2.21 -2.99
CA LYS A 27 -4.69 1.32 -3.83
C LYS A 27 -5.33 0.17 -3.04
N VAL A 28 -4.63 -0.38 -2.06
CA VAL A 28 -5.21 -1.36 -1.13
C VAL A 28 -6.31 -0.70 -0.30
N SER A 29 -6.01 0.47 0.29
CA SER A 29 -6.95 1.18 1.18
C SER A 29 -8.20 1.71 0.47
N GLN A 30 -8.11 2.03 -0.83
CA GLN A 30 -9.24 2.45 -1.66
C GLN A 30 -10.42 1.48 -1.57
N PHE A 31 -10.14 0.18 -1.54
CA PHE A 31 -11.17 -0.86 -1.43
C PHE A 31 -11.28 -1.45 -0.03
N ALA A 32 -10.19 -1.48 0.75
CA ALA A 32 -10.21 -2.04 2.11
C ALA A 32 -11.07 -1.24 3.11
N LEU A 33 -11.47 -0.01 2.76
CA LEU A 33 -12.40 0.81 3.54
C LEU A 33 -13.87 0.59 3.14
N LEU A 34 -14.13 -0.11 2.04
CA LEU A 34 -15.47 -0.36 1.54
C LEU A 34 -15.98 -1.72 2.03
N PRO A 35 -17.28 -1.85 2.39
CA PRO A 35 -17.88 -3.14 2.71
C PRO A 35 -17.71 -4.17 1.58
N GLN A 36 -17.89 -3.74 0.33
CA GLN A 36 -17.76 -4.58 -0.86
C GLN A 36 -16.33 -5.06 -1.08
N GLY A 37 -15.33 -4.34 -0.57
CA GLY A 37 -13.93 -4.68 -0.72
C GLY A 37 -13.37 -5.60 0.38
N GLN A 38 -14.15 -5.90 1.43
CA GLN A 38 -13.73 -6.78 2.53
C GLN A 38 -13.46 -8.23 2.11
N PRO A 39 -14.29 -8.89 1.26
CA PRO A 39 -14.08 -10.29 0.90
C PRO A 39 -12.70 -10.57 0.26
N GLU A 40 -12.17 -9.59 -0.46
CA GLU A 40 -10.86 -9.71 -1.15
C GLU A 40 -9.73 -8.99 -0.42
N ARG A 41 -9.97 -8.36 0.73
CA ARG A 41 -9.03 -7.45 1.39
C ARG A 41 -7.64 -8.05 1.57
N TYR A 42 -7.57 -9.27 2.13
CA TYR A 42 -6.31 -9.95 2.42
C TYR A 42 -5.62 -10.51 1.16
N LYS A 43 -6.40 -11.10 0.25
CA LYS A 43 -5.89 -11.57 -1.05
C LYS A 43 -5.31 -10.41 -1.87
N ARG A 44 -5.99 -9.27 -1.88
CA ARG A 44 -5.57 -8.05 -2.57
C ARG A 44 -4.25 -7.53 -2.03
N VAL A 45 -4.11 -7.37 -0.72
CA VAL A 45 -2.85 -6.84 -0.16
C VAL A 45 -1.69 -7.79 -0.40
N GLN A 46 -1.87 -9.11 -0.28
CA GLN A 46 -0.82 -10.09 -0.60
C GLN A 46 -0.42 -10.03 -2.07
N ALA A 47 -1.39 -10.01 -2.99
CA ALA A 47 -1.13 -9.93 -4.41
C ALA A 47 -0.40 -8.63 -4.79
N MET A 48 -0.82 -7.50 -4.24
CA MET A 48 -0.21 -6.20 -4.56
C MET A 48 1.20 -6.06 -3.97
N VAL A 49 1.45 -6.54 -2.74
CA VAL A 49 2.79 -6.56 -2.15
C VAL A 49 3.71 -7.50 -2.92
N LYS A 50 3.24 -8.69 -3.31
CA LYS A 50 4.00 -9.61 -4.16
C LYS A 50 4.46 -8.96 -5.45
N VAL A 51 3.56 -8.27 -6.15
CA VAL A 51 3.91 -7.55 -7.40
C VAL A 51 4.89 -6.41 -7.11
N MET A 52 4.74 -5.68 -6.00
CA MET A 52 5.67 -4.62 -5.61
C MET A 52 7.10 -5.18 -5.40
N ASP A 53 7.21 -6.33 -4.73
CA ASP A 53 8.48 -6.99 -4.47
C ASP A 53 9.09 -7.59 -5.76
N GLU A 54 8.28 -8.20 -6.63
CA GLU A 54 8.70 -8.71 -7.95
C GLU A 54 9.25 -7.62 -8.86
N ASN A 55 8.74 -6.39 -8.75
CA ASN A 55 9.23 -5.23 -9.48
C ASN A 55 10.40 -4.50 -8.78
N LEU A 56 10.94 -5.08 -7.70
CA LEU A 56 12.12 -4.59 -7.00
C LEU A 56 11.98 -3.15 -6.46
N PHE A 57 10.77 -2.73 -6.10
CA PHE A 57 10.58 -1.45 -5.39
C PHE A 57 11.23 -1.52 -3.99
N GLY A 58 11.88 -0.44 -3.57
CA GLY A 58 12.60 -0.45 -2.30
C GLY A 58 11.69 -0.42 -1.06
N SER A 59 12.29 -0.69 0.09
CA SER A 59 11.58 -0.74 1.37
C SER A 59 11.31 0.65 1.96
N CYS A 60 10.23 0.77 2.74
CA CYS A 60 9.93 2.00 3.48
C CYS A 60 10.92 2.20 4.63
N THR A 61 11.47 3.40 4.79
CA THR A 61 12.29 3.81 5.94
C THR A 61 11.72 5.03 6.67
N ASN A 62 10.42 5.30 6.49
CA ASN A 62 9.68 6.39 7.16
C ASN A 62 10.31 7.78 6.98
N THR A 63 10.70 8.12 5.73
CA THR A 63 11.19 9.49 5.42
C THR A 63 10.08 10.50 5.21
N TYR A 64 8.83 10.05 5.06
CA TYR A 64 7.63 10.87 4.82
C TYR A 64 7.63 11.75 3.55
N ALA A 65 8.67 11.68 2.71
CA ALA A 65 8.73 12.41 1.44
C ALA A 65 7.56 12.08 0.48
N CYS A 66 7.05 10.85 0.54
CA CYS A 66 5.95 10.39 -0.31
C CYS A 66 4.61 11.12 -0.04
N GLU A 67 4.33 11.48 1.21
CA GLU A 67 3.13 12.25 1.60
C GLU A 67 3.31 13.73 1.29
N ALA A 68 4.51 14.28 1.55
CA ALA A 68 4.84 15.66 1.25
C ALA A 68 4.71 16.01 -0.25
N GLU A 69 5.14 15.10 -1.13
CA GLU A 69 5.13 15.31 -2.59
C GLU A 69 3.84 14.83 -3.26
N CYS A 70 2.89 14.26 -2.50
CA CYS A 70 1.65 13.78 -3.11
C CYS A 70 0.76 14.95 -3.54
N PRO A 71 0.46 15.13 -4.85
CA PRO A 71 -0.38 16.24 -5.32
C PRO A 71 -1.84 16.14 -4.87
N LYS A 72 -2.21 15.01 -4.26
CA LYS A 72 -3.53 14.75 -3.69
C LYS A 72 -3.51 14.66 -2.17
N GLY A 73 -2.37 14.94 -1.52
CA GLY A 73 -2.27 14.93 -0.05
C GLY A 73 -2.59 13.57 0.57
N ILE A 74 -2.27 12.45 -0.12
CA ILE A 74 -2.56 11.11 0.38
C ILE A 74 -1.64 10.82 1.56
N SER A 75 -2.25 10.43 2.68
CA SER A 75 -1.51 10.24 3.91
C SER A 75 -0.78 8.90 3.98
N VAL A 76 0.38 8.90 4.63
CA VAL A 76 1.13 7.69 5.05
C VAL A 76 0.33 6.73 5.92
N LEU A 77 -0.82 7.15 6.49
CA LEU A 77 -1.74 6.24 7.18
C LEU A 77 -2.19 5.07 6.28
N ASN A 78 -2.19 5.24 4.97
CA ASN A 78 -2.48 4.17 4.02
C ASN A 78 -1.37 3.10 3.99
N ILE A 79 -0.10 3.48 4.23
CA ILE A 79 1.01 2.54 4.41
C ILE A 79 0.78 1.72 5.69
N ALA A 80 0.43 2.39 6.79
CA ALA A 80 0.17 1.72 8.07
C ALA A 80 -0.99 0.71 7.98
N ARG A 81 -2.08 1.07 7.29
CA ARG A 81 -3.21 0.16 7.02
C ARG A 81 -2.77 -1.05 6.19
N MET A 82 -2.04 -0.81 5.10
CA MET A 82 -1.54 -1.87 4.23
C MET A 82 -0.63 -2.84 5.00
N ASN A 83 0.33 -2.33 5.79
CA ASN A 83 1.21 -3.18 6.59
C ASN A 83 0.44 -4.05 7.58
N ARG A 84 -0.57 -3.47 8.24
CA ARG A 84 -1.46 -4.22 9.14
C ARG A 84 -2.23 -5.31 8.39
N ASP A 85 -2.79 -4.98 7.23
CA ASP A 85 -3.56 -5.93 6.44
C ASP A 85 -2.68 -7.05 5.88
N TYR A 86 -1.47 -6.73 5.44
CA TYR A 86 -0.49 -7.72 4.97
C TYR A 86 -0.05 -8.67 6.10
N PHE A 87 0.25 -8.11 7.27
CA PHE A 87 0.58 -8.92 8.46
C PHE A 87 -0.57 -9.85 8.84
N MET A 88 -1.79 -9.33 8.92
CA MET A 88 -2.99 -10.13 9.23
C MET A 88 -3.29 -11.15 8.13
N ALA A 89 -3.03 -10.84 6.86
CA ALA A 89 -3.20 -11.79 5.76
C ALA A 89 -2.28 -12.99 5.94
N ASN A 90 -1.00 -12.76 6.23
CA ASN A 90 -0.01 -13.84 6.42
C ASN A 90 -0.31 -14.71 7.64
N LEU A 91 -0.84 -14.13 8.72
CA LEU A 91 -1.29 -14.91 9.87
C LEU A 91 -2.52 -15.78 9.58
N LYS A 92 -3.42 -15.32 8.69
CA LYS A 92 -4.62 -16.07 8.29
C LYS A 92 -4.32 -17.16 7.28
N THR A 93 -3.41 -16.93 6.34
CA THR A 93 -3.04 -17.96 5.36
C THR A 93 -2.21 -19.08 5.97
N GLY A 94 -1.51 -18.84 7.08
CA GLY A 94 -0.76 -19.88 7.81
C GLY A 94 -1.63 -20.89 8.58
N THR A 95 -2.96 -20.76 8.55
CA THR A 95 -3.89 -21.76 9.13
C THR A 95 -4.52 -22.69 8.09
N ASP A 96 -4.21 -22.48 6.80
CA ASP A 96 -4.81 -23.21 5.68
C ASP A 96 -3.81 -24.16 4.98
N GLU A 97 -2.65 -24.43 5.60
CA GLU A 97 -1.68 -25.46 5.19
C GLU A 97 -1.66 -26.64 6.17
#